data_AF-A0A1D8GD89-F1
#
_entry.id   AF-A0A1D8GD89-F1
#
_cell.length_a   1.000
_cell.length_b   1.000
_cell.length_c   1.000
_cell.angle_alpha   90.00
_cell.angle_beta   90.00
_cell.angle_gamma   90.00
#
_symmetry.space_group_name_H-M   'P 1'
#
loop_
_entity.id
_entity.type
_entity.pdbx_description
1 polymer ?
#
loop_
_entity_poly.entity_id
_entity_poly.type
_entity_poly.pdbx_seq_one_letter_code
_entity_poly.pdbx_strand_id
1 'polypeptide(L)' 'MQEQYLNPLKALNYANLTEDQEERLREFEKQFNTDFGKQTYFMVMER' A
#
# COMPACT_ATOMS: atom_id res chain seq x y z
N MET A 1 -6.63 22.94 14.44
CA MET A 1 -7.71 21.96 14.11
C MET A 1 -7.29 21.06 12.94
N GLN A 2 -6.20 20.30 13.08
CA GLN A 2 -5.75 19.33 12.04
C GLN A 2 -5.26 18.00 12.64
N GLU A 3 -5.09 17.90 13.97
CA GLU A 3 -4.47 16.73 14.61
C GLU A 3 -5.43 15.56 14.87
N GLN A 4 -6.75 15.76 14.78
CA GLN A 4 -7.73 14.71 15.08
C GLN A 4 -7.89 13.65 13.97
N TYR A 5 -7.45 13.92 12.74
CA TYR A 5 -7.53 12.95 11.63
C TYR A 5 -6.28 12.06 11.51
N LEU A 6 -5.19 12.40 12.20
CA LEU A 6 -3.92 11.65 12.17
C LEU A 6 -3.88 10.51 13.20
N ASN A 7 -4.69 10.57 14.25
CA ASN A 7 -4.72 9.55 15.29
C ASN A 7 -5.20 8.16 14.84
N PRO A 8 -6.19 7.98 13.96
CA PRO A 8 -6.58 6.64 13.51
C PRO A 8 -5.55 6.00 12.55
N LEU A 9 -4.64 6.77 11.92
CA LEU A 9 -3.57 6.22 11.07
C LEU A 9 -2.47 5.53 11.88
N LYS A 10 -2.30 5.86 13.17
CA LYS A 10 -1.30 5.20 14.04
C LYS A 10 -1.61 3.72 14.33
N ALA A 11 -2.85 3.29 14.10
CA ALA A 11 -3.29 1.91 14.30
C ALA A 11 -3.52 1.18 12.97
N LEU A 12 -3.02 1.72 11.84
CA LEU A 12 -2.90 0.94 10.62
C LEU A 12 -1.70 0.02 10.80
N ASN A 13 -1.94 -1.17 11.33
CA ASN A 13 -0.96 -2.25 11.28
C ASN A 13 -0.73 -2.53 9.80
N TYR A 14 0.42 -2.11 9.28
CA TYR A 14 0.81 -2.49 7.93
C TYR A 14 1.17 -3.98 7.96
N ALA A 15 0.73 -4.72 6.95
CA ALA A 15 1.10 -6.12 6.87
C ALA A 15 2.62 -6.21 6.68
N ASN A 16 3.29 -6.96 7.55
CA ASN A 16 4.70 -7.29 7.34
C ASN A 16 4.79 -8.29 6.18
N LEU A 17 5.05 -7.77 4.99
CA LEU A 17 5.26 -8.58 3.79
C LEU A 17 6.70 -9.14 3.81
N THR A 18 6.85 -10.38 3.35
CA THR A 18 8.19 -10.92 3.05
C THR A 18 8.73 -10.30 1.76
N GLU A 19 10.05 -10.35 1.53
CA GLU A 19 10.67 -9.78 0.32
C GLU A 19 10.02 -10.30 -0.98
N ASP A 20 9.73 -11.60 -1.08
CA ASP A 20 9.00 -12.19 -2.22
C ASP A 20 7.60 -11.60 -2.42
N GLN A 21 6.91 -11.25 -1.33
CA GLN A 21 5.56 -10.68 -1.39
C GLN A 21 5.61 -9.21 -1.82
N GLU A 22 6.59 -8.45 -1.35
CA GLU A 22 6.82 -7.07 -1.79
C GLU A 22 7.21 -7.02 -3.28
N GLU A 23 8.07 -7.92 -3.74
CA GLU A 23 8.49 -7.99 -5.15
C GLU A 23 7.29 -8.27 -6.05
N ARG A 24 6.48 -9.28 -5.72
CA ARG A 24 5.24 -9.58 -6.45
C ARG A 24 4.25 -8.42 -6.46
N LEU A 25 4.14 -7.71 -5.34
CA LEU A 25 3.27 -6.54 -5.25
C LEU A 25 3.75 -5.48 -6.24
N ARG A 26 5.04 -5.13 -6.22
CA ARG A 26 5.64 -4.14 -7.14
C ARG A 26 5.49 -4.52 -8.61
N GLU A 27 5.66 -5.80 -8.95
CA GLU A 27 5.43 -6.27 -10.32
C GLU A 27 3.98 -6.07 -10.74
N PHE A 28 3.04 -6.42 -9.86
CA PHE A 28 1.62 -6.18 -10.09
C PHE A 28 1.30 -4.69 -10.21
N GLU A 29 1.84 -3.83 -9.34
CA GLU A 29 1.68 -2.37 -9.42
C GLU A 29 2.17 -1.84 -10.76
N LYS A 30 3.35 -2.27 -11.20
CA LYS A 30 3.95 -1.86 -12.46
C LYS A 30 3.09 -2.28 -13.64
N GLN A 31 2.60 -3.51 -13.64
CA GLN A 31 1.74 -4.02 -14.70
C GLN A 31 0.41 -3.27 -14.74
N PHE A 32 -0.26 -3.11 -13.60
CA PHE A 32 -1.50 -2.35 -13.48
C PHE A 32 -1.31 -0.91 -13.97
N ASN A 33 -0.25 -0.24 -13.54
CA ASN A 33 0.02 1.14 -13.94
C ASN A 33 0.32 1.26 -15.43
N THR A 34 0.94 0.24 -16.04
CA THR A 34 1.18 0.17 -17.48
C THR A 34 -0.12 -0.05 -18.25
N ASP A 35 -0.97 -0.97 -17.79
CA ASP A 35 -2.21 -1.33 -18.48
C ASP A 35 -3.27 -0.22 -18.41
N PHE A 36 -3.35 0.48 -17.27
CA PHE A 36 -4.35 1.52 -17.04
C PHE A 36 -3.82 2.95 -17.24
N GLY A 37 -2.52 3.12 -17.47
CA GLY A 37 -1.88 4.43 -17.66
C GLY A 37 -2.00 5.36 -16.44
N LYS A 38 -2.21 4.80 -15.26
CA LYS A 38 -2.41 5.53 -13.98
C LYS A 38 -1.31 5.14 -13.01
N GLN A 39 -0.81 6.08 -12.21
CA GLN A 39 0.12 5.76 -11.13
C GLN A 39 -0.69 5.43 -9.87
N THR A 40 -0.82 4.14 -9.59
CA THR A 40 -1.52 3.59 -8.43
C THR A 40 -0.52 2.93 -7.49
N TYR A 41 -0.72 3.13 -6.19
CA TYR A 41 0.04 2.50 -5.12
C TYR A 41 -0.91 1.67 -4.26
N PHE A 42 -0.52 0.43 -3.98
CA PHE A 42 -1.29 -0.52 -3.20
C PHE A 42 -0.69 -0.60 -1.80
N MET A 43 -1.51 -0.31 -0.79
CA MET A 43 -1.15 -0.47 0.61
C MET A 43 -1.85 -1.70 1.17
N VAL A 44 -1.07 -2.62 1.75
CA VAL A 44 -1.59 -3.82 2.41
C VAL A 44 -1.64 -3.60 3.91
N MET A 45 -2.83 -3.78 4.49
CA MET A 45 -3.08 -3.65 5.92
C MET A 45 -3.20 -5.05 6.55
N GLU A 46 -2.63 -5.21 7.73
CA GLU A 46 -2.83 -6.37 8.60
C GLU A 46 -4.24 -6.30 9.21
N ARG A 47 -4.89 -7.47 9.32
CA ARG A 47 -6.30 -7.60 9.70
C ARG A 47 -6.55 -7.39 11.19
#